data_AF-A0A8H7SPJ2-F1
#
_entry.id   AF-A0A8H7SPJ2-F1
#
_cell.length_a   1.000
_cell.length_b   1.000
_cell.length_c   1.000
_cell.angle_alpha   90.00
_cell.angle_beta   90.00
_cell.angle_gamma   90.00
#
_symmetry.space_group_name_H-M   'P 1'
#
loop_
_entity.id
_entity.type
_entity.pdbx_description
1 polymer ?
#
loop_
_entity_poly.entity_id
_entity_poly.type
_entity_poly.pdbx_seq_one_letter_code
_entity_poly.pdbx_strand_id
1 'polypeptide(L)'
;MNVLAAPFLMALPEMEAFHAYSTFIWKWCPLYVQPTMRGVHCGLRLLDLCLRSLDPTLYGYLRGKNLSSNTYAFASVMTFSACTPPLSELLLLWDYMFANGIHLNILFIIAQLALIRTELLTSASPVKILRVLPPLRAKEIINLTNSLCKNLSPELYDKLVRHAYDEQVSDQLGIRISTCPNWSEQQDDTNDLPAYMLDAIDTMRK
;
A
#
# COMPACT_ATOMS: atom_id res chain seq x y z
N MET A 1 -4.97 -11.71 10.74
CA MET A 1 -6.40 -12.07 10.55
C MET A 1 -7.34 -11.26 11.43
N ASN A 2 -7.15 -11.17 12.75
CA ASN A 2 -8.07 -10.45 13.67
C ASN A 2 -8.37 -9.00 13.25
N VAL A 3 -7.34 -8.26 12.82
CA VAL A 3 -7.49 -6.85 12.38
C VAL A 3 -8.41 -6.71 11.16
N LEU A 4 -8.43 -7.68 10.25
CA LEU A 4 -9.31 -7.66 9.08
C LEU A 4 -10.75 -8.05 9.41
N ALA A 5 -10.95 -8.90 10.42
CA ALA A 5 -12.28 -9.31 10.85
C ALA A 5 -12.98 -8.23 11.70
N ALA A 6 -12.20 -7.42 12.43
CA ALA A 6 -12.74 -6.43 13.36
C ALA A 6 -13.73 -5.44 12.72
N PRO A 7 -13.47 -4.80 11.55
CA PRO A 7 -14.44 -3.89 10.94
C PRO A 7 -15.79 -4.55 10.62
N PHE A 8 -15.80 -5.82 10.20
CA PHE A 8 -17.04 -6.56 9.95
C PHE A 8 -17.83 -6.79 11.24
N LEU A 9 -17.18 -7.24 12.32
CA LEU A 9 -17.81 -7.47 13.62
C LEU A 9 -18.33 -6.19 14.28
N MET A 10 -17.73 -5.04 13.95
CA MET A 10 -18.15 -3.75 14.47
C MET A 10 -19.36 -3.18 13.71
N ALA A 11 -19.61 -3.63 12.48
CA ALA A 11 -20.70 -3.15 11.63
C ALA A 11 -21.88 -4.14 11.52
N LEU A 12 -21.65 -5.44 11.72
CA LEU A 12 -22.61 -6.51 11.45
C LEU A 12 -22.75 -7.46 12.65
N PRO A 13 -23.90 -8.12 12.83
CA PRO A 13 -24.05 -9.26 13.73
C PRO A 13 -23.07 -10.39 13.40
N GLU A 14 -22.66 -11.18 14.40
CA GLU A 14 -21.58 -12.18 14.29
C GLU A 14 -21.68 -13.10 13.06
N MET A 15 -22.86 -13.70 12.81
CA MET A 15 -23.06 -14.62 11.69
C MET A 15 -22.91 -13.93 10.32
N GLU A 16 -23.43 -12.71 10.21
CA GLU A 16 -23.31 -11.89 8.99
C GLU A 16 -21.87 -11.41 8.80
N ALA A 17 -21.22 -10.96 9.88
CA ALA A 17 -19.82 -10.57 9.87
C ALA A 17 -18.92 -11.72 9.41
N PHE A 18 -19.14 -12.94 9.93
CA PHE A 18 -18.39 -14.13 9.52
C PHE A 18 -18.60 -14.45 8.04
N HIS A 19 -19.84 -14.39 7.55
CA HIS A 19 -20.15 -14.64 6.15
C HIS A 19 -19.51 -13.60 5.22
N ALA A 20 -19.65 -12.31 5.56
CA ALA A 20 -19.10 -11.19 4.79
C ALA A 20 -17.56 -11.23 4.78
N TYR A 21 -16.93 -11.43 5.94
CA TYR A 21 -15.48 -11.57 6.06
C TYR A 21 -14.95 -12.77 5.27
N SER A 22 -15.58 -13.93 5.40
CA SER A 22 -15.17 -15.13 4.66
C SER A 22 -15.28 -14.92 3.15
N THR A 23 -16.37 -14.30 2.69
CA THR A 23 -16.56 -13.96 1.28
C THR A 23 -15.52 -12.95 0.79
N PHE A 24 -15.24 -11.91 1.59
CA PHE A 24 -14.21 -10.92 1.29
C PHE A 24 -12.86 -11.59 1.04
N ILE A 25 -12.42 -12.44 1.95
CA ILE A 25 -11.12 -13.10 1.89
C ILE A 25 -11.03 -14.08 0.72
N TRP A 26 -12.03 -14.95 0.54
CA TRP A 26 -11.96 -16.00 -0.48
C TRP A 26 -12.21 -15.50 -1.91
N LYS A 27 -13.07 -14.49 -2.07
CA LYS A 27 -13.50 -14.03 -3.40
C LYS A 27 -12.74 -12.81 -3.88
N TRP A 28 -12.42 -11.87 -2.99
CA TRP A 28 -11.92 -10.56 -3.40
C TRP A 28 -10.41 -10.40 -3.21
N CYS A 29 -9.86 -10.91 -2.11
CA CYS A 29 -8.42 -10.82 -1.82
C CYS A 29 -7.75 -12.14 -1.41
N PRO A 30 -7.96 -13.26 -2.13
CA PRO A 30 -7.42 -14.57 -1.75
C PRO A 30 -5.90 -14.57 -1.62
N LEU A 31 -5.19 -13.77 -2.42
CA LEU A 31 -3.71 -13.71 -2.40
C LEU A 31 -3.14 -12.95 -1.21
N TYR A 32 -3.97 -12.30 -0.39
CA TYR A 32 -3.54 -11.58 0.81
C TYR A 32 -3.37 -12.49 2.03
N VAL A 33 -4.06 -13.63 2.05
CA VAL A 33 -4.10 -14.53 3.23
C VAL A 33 -3.40 -15.87 3.03
N GLN A 34 -2.97 -16.16 1.80
CA GLN A 34 -2.12 -17.31 1.53
C GLN A 34 -0.77 -17.17 2.25
N PRO A 35 -0.08 -18.28 2.61
CA PRO A 35 1.19 -18.22 3.33
C PRO A 35 2.27 -17.34 2.66
N THR A 36 2.25 -17.25 1.33
CA THR A 36 3.18 -16.45 0.54
C THR A 36 2.81 -14.97 0.46
N MET A 37 1.58 -14.60 0.83
CA MET A 37 1.03 -13.24 0.80
C MET A 37 1.34 -12.48 -0.50
N ARG A 38 1.31 -13.18 -1.65
CA ARG A 38 1.69 -12.61 -2.96
C ARG A 38 0.95 -11.31 -3.25
N GLY A 39 -0.33 -11.23 -2.88
CA GLY A 39 -1.14 -10.02 -3.06
C GLY A 39 -0.61 -8.83 -2.25
N VAL A 40 -0.16 -9.04 -1.02
CA VAL A 40 0.43 -7.98 -0.18
C VAL A 40 1.73 -7.47 -0.80
N HIS A 41 2.61 -8.37 -1.24
CA HIS A 41 3.87 -7.99 -1.88
C HIS A 41 3.63 -7.27 -3.22
N CYS A 42 2.64 -7.70 -4.00
CA CYS A 42 2.20 -6.95 -5.19
C CYS A 42 1.72 -5.56 -4.81
N GLY A 43 0.88 -5.44 -3.77
CA GLY A 43 0.37 -4.16 -3.30
C GLY A 43 1.48 -3.20 -2.91
N LEU A 44 2.54 -3.67 -2.24
CA LEU A 44 3.70 -2.85 -1.89
C LEU A 44 4.50 -2.41 -3.10
N ARG A 45 4.76 -3.33 -4.04
CA ARG A 45 5.44 -2.97 -5.30
C ARG A 45 4.64 -1.96 -6.10
N LEU A 46 3.32 -2.14 -6.19
CA LEU A 46 2.42 -1.22 -6.88
C LEU A 46 2.35 0.13 -6.16
N LEU A 47 2.42 0.15 -4.83
CA LEU A 47 2.53 1.40 -4.07
C LEU A 47 3.76 2.19 -4.49
N ASP A 48 4.94 1.56 -4.56
CA ASP A 48 6.18 2.21 -4.99
C ASP A 48 6.06 2.74 -6.43
N LEU A 49 5.53 1.94 -7.36
CA LEU A 49 5.34 2.33 -8.75
C LEU A 49 4.36 3.51 -8.90
N CYS A 50 3.24 3.46 -8.19
CA CYS A 50 2.25 4.55 -8.17
C CYS A 50 2.84 5.82 -7.54
N LEU A 51 3.52 5.70 -6.40
CA LEU A 51 4.13 6.85 -5.72
C LEU A 51 5.22 7.50 -6.60
N ARG A 52 6.05 6.69 -7.26
CA ARG A 52 7.05 7.17 -8.22
C ARG A 52 6.40 7.93 -9.38
N SER A 53 5.28 7.45 -9.90
CA SER A 53 4.56 8.09 -11.01
C SER A 53 3.84 9.37 -10.58
N LEU A 54 3.26 9.39 -9.38
CA LEU A 54 2.38 10.46 -8.90
C LEU A 54 3.14 11.58 -8.17
N ASP A 55 4.18 11.23 -7.40
CA ASP A 55 5.04 12.16 -6.67
C ASP A 55 6.50 11.65 -6.64
N PRO A 56 7.22 11.80 -7.77
CA PRO A 56 8.61 11.33 -7.89
C PRO A 56 9.54 12.00 -6.88
N THR A 57 9.24 13.21 -6.44
CA THR A 57 10.02 13.95 -5.43
C THR A 57 9.92 13.29 -4.07
N LEU A 58 8.70 12.99 -3.61
CA LEU A 58 8.49 12.30 -2.33
C LEU A 58 9.07 10.88 -2.39
N TYR A 59 8.82 10.14 -3.47
CA TYR A 59 9.41 8.82 -3.69
C TYR A 59 10.94 8.86 -3.57
N GLY A 60 11.57 9.76 -4.32
CA GLY A 60 13.02 9.94 -4.31
C GLY A 60 13.59 10.29 -2.94
N TYR A 61 12.93 11.20 -2.22
CA TYR A 61 13.32 11.59 -0.87
C TYR A 61 13.30 10.42 0.11
N LEU A 62 12.22 9.63 0.12
CA LEU A 62 12.09 8.47 1.01
C LEU A 62 13.15 7.40 0.66
N ARG A 63 13.38 7.14 -0.63
CA ARG A 63 14.40 6.19 -1.08
C ARG A 63 15.82 6.63 -0.73
N GLY A 64 16.13 7.92 -0.87
CA GLY A 64 17.40 8.49 -0.42
C GLY A 64 17.63 8.37 1.10
N LYS A 65 16.58 8.13 1.88
CA LYS A 65 16.64 7.83 3.33
C LYS A 65 16.58 6.33 3.64
N ASN A 66 16.74 5.46 2.64
CA ASN A 66 16.61 4.00 2.73
C ASN A 66 15.24 3.54 3.28
N LEU A 67 14.17 4.28 2.98
CA LEU A 67 12.81 3.90 3.34
C LEU A 67 12.10 3.25 2.16
N SER A 68 11.99 1.92 2.21
CA SER A 68 11.17 1.14 1.28
C SER A 68 9.70 1.14 1.72
N SER A 69 8.78 0.94 0.77
CA SER A 69 7.35 0.74 1.08
C SER A 69 7.11 -0.39 2.08
N ASN A 70 7.91 -1.46 2.00
CA ASN A 70 7.86 -2.58 2.95
C ASN A 70 8.09 -2.14 4.40
N THR A 71 8.89 -1.11 4.63
CA THR A 71 9.22 -0.64 5.99
C THR A 71 8.05 0.09 6.66
N TYR A 72 7.25 0.85 5.90
CA TYR A 72 6.21 1.71 6.49
C TYR A 72 4.77 1.34 6.11
N ALA A 73 4.56 0.73 4.94
CA ALA A 73 3.23 0.48 4.41
C ALA A 73 2.77 -0.97 4.55
N PHE A 74 3.64 -1.92 4.92
CA PHE A 74 3.30 -3.35 4.96
C PHE A 74 2.03 -3.64 5.77
N ALA A 75 1.92 -3.08 6.98
CA ALA A 75 0.74 -3.24 7.82
C ALA A 75 -0.52 -2.64 7.18
N SER A 76 -0.42 -1.41 6.63
CA SER A 76 -1.55 -0.74 5.98
C SER A 76 -1.99 -1.43 4.69
N VAL A 77 -1.07 -2.01 3.92
CA VAL A 77 -1.41 -2.81 2.74
C VAL A 77 -2.11 -4.09 3.19
N MET A 78 -1.47 -4.90 4.03
CA MET A 78 -1.99 -6.20 4.48
C MET A 78 -3.37 -6.11 5.13
N THR A 79 -3.61 -5.04 5.90
CA THR A 79 -4.84 -4.88 6.69
C THR A 79 -5.88 -4.01 6.01
N PHE A 80 -5.69 -3.61 4.75
CA PHE A 80 -6.55 -2.62 4.09
C PHE A 80 -6.76 -1.35 4.95
N SER A 81 -5.66 -0.82 5.48
CA SER A 81 -5.59 0.31 6.41
C SER A 81 -6.31 0.13 7.76
N ALA A 82 -6.79 -1.07 8.09
CA ALA A 82 -7.52 -1.31 9.34
C ALA A 82 -6.68 -1.17 10.62
N CYS A 83 -5.36 -1.13 10.51
CA CYS A 83 -4.47 -0.81 11.64
C CYS A 83 -4.32 0.70 11.90
N THR A 84 -4.89 1.58 11.07
CA THR A 84 -4.81 3.04 11.24
C THR A 84 -6.11 3.58 11.84
N PRO A 85 -6.06 4.25 13.01
CA PRO A 85 -7.26 4.80 13.64
C PRO A 85 -7.76 6.06 12.92
N PRO A 86 -9.00 6.53 13.17
CA PRO A 86 -10.03 5.88 13.96
C PRO A 86 -10.88 4.91 13.13
N LEU A 87 -11.52 3.95 13.80
CA LEU A 87 -12.41 2.97 13.15
C LEU A 87 -13.57 3.62 12.38
N SER A 88 -14.12 4.73 12.87
CA SER A 88 -15.23 5.43 12.18
C SER A 88 -14.85 5.90 10.78
N GLU A 89 -13.63 6.41 10.62
CA GLU A 89 -13.11 6.87 9.33
C GLU A 89 -12.71 5.68 8.44
N LEU A 90 -12.18 4.61 9.06
CA LEU A 90 -11.90 3.37 8.34
C LEU A 90 -13.17 2.78 7.70
N LEU A 91 -14.28 2.74 8.43
CA LEU A 91 -15.54 2.19 7.90
C LEU A 91 -16.01 2.99 6.68
N LEU A 92 -15.91 4.32 6.69
CA LEU A 92 -16.23 5.16 5.53
C LEU A 92 -15.31 4.88 4.32
N LEU A 93 -14.02 4.63 4.57
CA LEU A 93 -13.09 4.21 3.50
C LEU A 93 -13.45 2.84 2.95
N TRP A 94 -13.84 1.91 3.81
CA TRP A 94 -14.22 0.55 3.42
C TRP A 94 -15.55 0.53 2.64
N ASP A 95 -16.52 1.35 3.01
CA ASP A 95 -17.75 1.54 2.24
C ASP A 95 -17.43 1.99 0.80
N TYR A 96 -16.58 3.02 0.67
CA TYR A 96 -16.15 3.51 -0.63
C TYR A 96 -15.34 2.46 -1.41
N MET A 97 -14.45 1.74 -0.73
CA MET A 97 -13.63 0.68 -1.30
C MET A 97 -14.46 -0.51 -1.78
N PHE A 98 -15.45 -0.98 -1.02
CA PHE A 98 -16.30 -2.08 -1.44
C PHE A 98 -17.21 -1.69 -2.61
N ALA A 99 -17.60 -0.42 -2.71
CA ALA A 99 -18.36 0.08 -3.86
C ALA A 99 -17.52 0.20 -5.14
N ASN A 100 -16.23 0.52 -5.05
CA ASN A 100 -15.39 0.90 -6.21
C ASN A 100 -14.22 -0.07 -6.50
N GLY A 101 -13.92 -0.99 -5.58
CA GLY A 101 -12.87 -1.99 -5.69
C GLY A 101 -11.78 -1.88 -4.62
N ILE A 102 -11.31 -3.05 -4.18
CA ILE A 102 -10.39 -3.21 -3.03
C ILE A 102 -8.98 -2.68 -3.30
N HIS A 103 -8.63 -2.53 -4.57
CA HIS A 103 -7.34 -2.01 -5.03
C HIS A 103 -7.11 -0.56 -4.62
N LEU A 104 -8.18 0.19 -4.34
CA LEU A 104 -8.11 1.57 -3.91
C LEU A 104 -7.37 1.76 -2.59
N ASN A 105 -7.25 0.72 -1.75
CA ASN A 105 -6.48 0.82 -0.51
C ASN A 105 -5.02 1.26 -0.75
N ILE A 106 -4.40 0.82 -1.84
CA ILE A 106 -3.04 1.27 -2.18
C ILE A 106 -3.00 2.79 -2.42
N LEU A 107 -4.03 3.33 -3.06
CA LEU A 107 -4.16 4.76 -3.30
C LEU A 107 -4.59 5.53 -2.05
N PHE A 108 -5.34 4.91 -1.12
CA PHE A 108 -5.61 5.51 0.19
C PHE A 108 -4.32 5.74 0.97
N ILE A 109 -3.36 4.82 0.89
CA ILE A 109 -2.06 4.97 1.55
C ILE A 109 -1.27 6.11 0.88
N ILE A 110 -1.23 6.17 -0.45
CA ILE A 110 -0.56 7.26 -1.17
C ILE A 110 -1.22 8.61 -0.88
N ALA A 111 -2.55 8.67 -0.80
CA ALA A 111 -3.28 9.86 -0.43
C ALA A 111 -2.93 10.31 1.01
N GLN A 112 -2.82 9.37 1.96
CA GLN A 112 -2.35 9.70 3.31
C GLN A 112 -0.94 10.29 3.29
N LEU A 113 0.00 9.70 2.54
CA LEU A 113 1.36 10.26 2.39
C LEU A 113 1.34 11.66 1.79
N ALA A 114 0.50 11.90 0.79
CA ALA A 114 0.34 13.21 0.18
C ALA A 114 -0.21 14.25 1.16
N LEU A 115 -1.11 13.87 2.07
CA LEU A 115 -1.64 14.75 3.12
C LEU A 115 -0.57 15.20 4.13
N ILE A 116 0.46 14.39 4.37
CA ILE A 116 1.61 14.73 5.24
C ILE A 116 2.90 15.01 4.46
N ARG A 117 2.78 15.24 3.14
CA ARG A 117 3.94 15.38 2.25
C ARG A 117 4.95 16.41 2.73
N THR A 118 4.45 17.59 3.12
CA THR A 118 5.30 18.69 3.59
C THR A 118 6.07 18.31 4.85
N GLU A 119 5.42 17.62 5.80
CA GLU A 119 6.05 17.14 7.03
C GLU A 119 7.11 16.07 6.72
N LEU A 120 6.83 15.16 5.79
CA LEU A 120 7.78 14.12 5.37
C LEU A 120 9.04 14.72 4.73
N LEU A 121 8.89 15.68 3.82
CA LEU A 121 10.01 16.28 3.11
C LEU A 121 10.87 17.20 3.99
N THR A 122 10.29 17.81 5.01
CA THR A 122 10.99 18.74 5.92
C THR A 122 11.57 18.05 7.15
N SER A 123 11.06 16.87 7.52
CA SER A 123 11.52 16.13 8.70
C SER A 123 12.94 15.59 8.53
N ALA A 124 13.78 15.77 9.54
CA ALA A 124 15.09 15.10 9.58
C ALA A 124 14.97 13.56 9.72
N SER A 125 13.83 13.06 10.21
CA SER A 125 13.57 11.64 10.46
C SER A 125 12.13 11.26 10.04
N PRO A 126 11.85 11.14 8.73
CA PRO A 126 10.53 10.76 8.20
C PRO A 126 10.04 9.40 8.72
N VAL A 127 10.97 8.51 9.10
CA VAL A 127 10.67 7.19 9.71
C VAL A 127 9.73 7.32 10.91
N LYS A 128 9.91 8.34 11.76
CA LYS A 128 9.10 8.50 12.97
C LYS A 128 7.63 8.79 12.64
N ILE A 129 7.40 9.60 11.61
CA ILE A 129 6.06 9.94 11.11
C ILE A 129 5.45 8.69 10.44
N LEU A 130 6.23 7.99 9.62
CA LEU A 130 5.76 6.82 8.89
C LEU A 130 5.47 5.59 9.79
N ARG A 131 6.11 5.50 10.96
CA ARG A 131 5.81 4.45 11.96
C ARG A 131 4.44 4.62 12.60
N VAL A 132 3.98 5.86 12.74
CA VAL A 132 2.70 6.20 13.34
C VAL A 132 2.03 7.20 12.43
N LEU A 133 1.35 6.69 11.40
CA LEU A 133 0.59 7.53 10.49
C LEU A 133 -0.45 8.36 11.27
N PRO A 134 -0.71 9.59 10.83
CA PRO A 134 -1.79 10.39 11.40
C PRO A 134 -3.14 9.67 11.31
N PRO A 135 -4.13 10.09 12.13
CA PRO A 135 -5.47 9.56 12.03
C PRO A 135 -6.05 9.65 10.61
N LEU A 136 -6.82 8.64 10.22
CA LEU A 136 -7.54 8.60 8.95
C LEU A 136 -8.49 9.79 8.86
N ARG A 137 -8.57 10.36 7.65
CA ARG A 137 -9.49 11.44 7.27
C ARG A 137 -10.17 11.04 5.97
N ALA A 138 -11.17 10.17 6.06
CA ALA A 138 -11.76 9.42 4.96
C ALA A 138 -12.19 10.33 3.81
N LYS A 139 -12.87 11.44 4.11
CA LYS A 139 -13.33 12.40 3.09
C LYS A 139 -12.16 13.00 2.29
N GLU A 140 -11.09 13.39 2.97
CA GLU A 140 -9.90 13.95 2.30
C GLU A 140 -9.17 12.89 1.48
N ILE A 141 -9.01 11.69 2.06
CA ILE A 141 -8.38 10.54 1.41
C ILE A 141 -9.14 10.13 0.14
N ILE A 142 -10.47 10.03 0.19
CA ILE A 142 -11.31 9.67 -0.97
C ILE A 142 -11.20 10.74 -2.07
N ASN A 143 -11.30 12.02 -1.73
CA ASN A 143 -11.21 13.11 -2.70
C ASN A 143 -9.86 13.12 -3.42
N LEU A 144 -8.78 12.93 -2.66
CA LEU A 144 -7.44 12.88 -3.22
C LEU A 144 -7.26 11.61 -4.07
N THR A 145 -7.71 10.45 -3.60
CA THR A 145 -7.68 9.18 -4.32
C THR A 145 -8.35 9.29 -5.69
N ASN A 146 -9.52 9.93 -5.76
CA ASN A 146 -10.21 10.19 -7.03
C ASN A 146 -9.37 11.02 -8.02
N SER A 147 -8.57 11.95 -7.51
CA SER A 147 -7.66 12.75 -8.32
C SER A 147 -6.44 11.93 -8.74
N LEU A 148 -5.88 11.11 -7.85
CA LEU A 148 -4.76 10.22 -8.15
C LEU A 148 -5.11 9.18 -9.22
N CYS A 149 -6.30 8.56 -9.12
CA CYS A 149 -6.79 7.59 -10.11
C CYS A 149 -6.75 8.12 -11.54
N LYS A 150 -7.13 9.39 -11.75
CA LYS A 150 -7.17 10.02 -13.08
C LYS A 150 -5.78 10.27 -13.67
N ASN A 151 -4.75 10.32 -12.83
CA ASN A 151 -3.38 10.63 -13.22
C ASN A 151 -2.50 9.37 -13.35
N LEU A 152 -3.04 8.18 -13.12
CA LEU A 152 -2.33 6.92 -13.31
C LEU A 152 -2.44 6.43 -14.75
N SER A 153 -1.41 5.73 -15.21
CA SER A 153 -1.48 5.05 -16.51
C SER A 153 -2.51 3.90 -16.44
N PRO A 154 -3.23 3.62 -17.54
CA PRO A 154 -4.20 2.52 -17.57
C PRO A 154 -3.59 1.16 -17.24
N GLU A 155 -2.34 0.91 -17.66
CA GLU A 155 -1.64 -0.35 -17.37
C GLU A 155 -1.35 -0.51 -15.88
N LEU A 156 -0.92 0.56 -15.20
CA LEU A 156 -0.64 0.51 -13.77
C LEU A 156 -1.94 0.37 -12.96
N TYR A 157 -3.01 1.04 -13.40
CA TYR A 157 -4.33 0.89 -12.79
C TYR A 157 -4.90 -0.52 -12.98
N ASP A 158 -4.73 -1.14 -14.14
CA ASP A 158 -5.14 -2.52 -14.38
C ASP A 158 -4.44 -3.50 -13.42
N LYS A 159 -3.12 -3.37 -13.24
CA LYS A 159 -2.37 -4.17 -12.27
C LYS A 159 -2.87 -3.96 -10.84
N LEU A 160 -3.19 -2.71 -10.46
CA LEU A 160 -3.85 -2.42 -9.19
C LEU A 160 -5.18 -3.18 -9.05
N VAL A 161 -6.06 -3.17 -10.04
CA VAL A 161 -7.36 -3.85 -9.95
C VAL A 161 -7.20 -5.36 -9.71
N ARG A 162 -6.20 -5.99 -10.33
CA ARG A 162 -6.04 -7.46 -10.36
C ARG A 162 -5.16 -8.05 -9.25
N HIS A 163 -4.26 -7.26 -8.64
CA HIS A 163 -3.19 -7.80 -7.78
C HIS A 163 -3.62 -8.64 -6.57
N ALA A 164 -4.86 -8.48 -6.10
CA ALA A 164 -5.34 -9.16 -4.90
C ALA A 164 -5.84 -10.59 -5.16
N TYR A 165 -6.11 -10.94 -6.42
CA TYR A 165 -6.67 -12.25 -6.80
C TYR A 165 -5.99 -12.90 -8.01
N ASP A 166 -5.31 -12.13 -8.87
CA ASP A 166 -4.66 -12.66 -10.08
C ASP A 166 -3.14 -12.84 -9.85
N GLU A 167 -2.72 -14.11 -9.82
CA GLU A 167 -1.31 -14.47 -9.61
C GLU A 167 -0.40 -13.96 -10.72
N GLN A 168 -0.90 -13.80 -11.95
CA GLN A 168 -0.11 -13.35 -13.10
C GLN A 168 0.45 -11.93 -12.88
N VAL A 169 -0.23 -11.10 -12.08
CA VAL A 169 0.25 -9.75 -11.74
C VAL A 169 1.59 -9.83 -11.02
N SER A 170 1.76 -10.81 -10.13
CA SER A 170 3.01 -10.96 -9.39
C SER A 170 4.18 -11.38 -10.30
N ASP A 171 3.90 -12.19 -11.33
CA ASP A 171 4.89 -12.59 -12.33
C ASP A 171 5.27 -11.39 -13.21
N GLN A 172 4.29 -10.59 -13.64
CA GLN A 172 4.49 -9.34 -14.39
C GLN A 172 5.30 -8.31 -13.60
N LEU A 173 5.16 -8.28 -12.28
CA LEU A 173 5.91 -7.42 -11.37
C LEU A 173 7.27 -8.01 -10.97
N GLY A 174 7.61 -9.22 -11.42
CA GLY A 174 8.87 -9.90 -11.11
C GLY A 174 9.03 -10.30 -9.64
N ILE A 175 7.93 -10.52 -8.92
CA ILE A 175 7.98 -10.89 -7.50
C ILE A 175 8.47 -12.33 -7.36
N ARG A 176 9.73 -12.49 -6.98
CA ARG A 176 10.34 -13.80 -6.73
C ARG A 176 9.95 -14.30 -5.35
N ILE A 177 9.14 -15.36 -5.29
CA ILE A 177 8.85 -16.07 -4.05
C ILE A 177 10.11 -16.86 -3.69
N SER A 178 10.84 -16.41 -2.67
CA SER A 178 11.82 -17.29 -2.02
C SER A 178 11.20 -17.89 -0.76
N THR A 179 11.68 -19.06 -0.37
CA THR A 179 11.39 -19.69 0.92
C THR A 179 12.02 -18.97 2.11
N CYS A 180 12.63 -17.78 1.91
CA CYS A 180 13.27 -17.01 2.97
C CYS A 180 12.26 -16.03 3.60
N PRO A 181 12.16 -15.95 4.95
CA PRO A 181 11.22 -15.06 5.62
C PRO A 181 11.50 -13.56 5.44
N ASN A 182 12.71 -13.19 4.99
CA ASN A 182 13.18 -11.80 4.90
C ASN A 182 13.11 -11.26 3.45
N TRP A 183 11.95 -10.69 3.11
CA TRP A 183 11.72 -9.99 1.83
C TRP A 183 12.54 -8.70 1.65
N SER A 184 13.03 -8.10 2.74
CA SER A 184 13.85 -6.88 2.73
C SER A 184 15.19 -7.03 2.00
N GLU A 185 15.67 -8.25 1.79
CA GLU A 185 16.95 -8.54 1.14
C GLU A 185 16.82 -8.87 -0.35
N GLN A 186 15.60 -8.89 -0.90
CA GLN A 186 15.31 -9.53 -2.21
C GLN A 186 14.87 -8.57 -3.30
N GLN A 187 14.58 -7.33 -2.93
CA GLN A 187 14.38 -6.26 -3.88
C GLN A 187 15.77 -5.74 -4.24
N ASP A 188 16.29 -6.09 -5.43
CA ASP A 188 17.42 -5.37 -6.03
C ASP A 188 16.94 -4.00 -6.50
N ASP A 189 16.64 -3.21 -5.49
CA ASP A 189 15.96 -1.92 -5.48
C ASP A 189 16.78 -0.82 -6.15
N THR A 190 18.03 -1.14 -6.52
CA THR A 190 18.96 -0.29 -7.23
C THR A 190 18.64 -0.21 -8.73
N ASN A 191 18.21 -1.31 -9.35
CA ASN A 191 17.90 -1.35 -10.79
C ASN A 191 16.71 -0.46 -11.19
N ASP A 192 15.85 -0.12 -10.23
CA ASP A 192 14.69 0.74 -10.47
C ASP A 192 14.99 2.23 -10.26
N LEU A 193 16.14 2.61 -9.73
CA LEU A 193 16.46 4.01 -9.50
C LEU A 193 16.81 4.72 -10.82
N PRO A 194 16.33 5.94 -11.07
CA PRO A 194 16.82 6.75 -12.18
C PRO A 194 18.34 6.91 -12.12
N ALA A 195 19.02 6.97 -13.28
CA ALA A 195 20.49 7.05 -13.35
C ALA A 195 21.09 8.16 -12.47
N TYR A 196 20.43 9.32 -12.39
CA TYR A 196 20.88 10.44 -11.55
C TYR A 196 20.82 10.16 -10.04
N MET A 197 19.99 9.22 -9.58
CA MET A 197 19.94 8.78 -8.18
C MET A 197 20.98 7.71 -7.88
N LEU A 198 21.34 6.87 -8.86
CA LEU A 198 22.42 5.90 -8.73
C LEU A 198 23.76 6.62 -8.54
N ASP A 199 24.03 7.63 -9.36
CA ASP A 199 25.24 8.45 -9.24
C ASP A 199 25.34 9.14 -7.86
N ALA A 200 24.21 9.62 -7.32
CA ALA A 200 24.17 10.24 -6.00
C ALA A 200 24.46 9.26 -4.85
N ILE A 201 24.00 8.02 -4.97
CA ILE A 201 24.25 6.95 -3.98
C ILE A 201 25.71 6.50 -4.03
N ASP A 202 26.30 6.36 -5.22
CA ASP A 202 27.71 6.01 -5.39
C ASP A 202 28.66 7.10 -4.89
N THR A 203 28.24 8.36 -4.99
CA THR A 203 29.01 9.50 -4.46
C THR A 203 28.97 9.55 -2.92
N MET A 204 27.90 9.07 -2.28
CA MET A 204 27.80 9.00 -0.81
C MET A 204 28.48 7.76 -0.20
N ARG A 205 28.83 6.76 -1.00
CA ARG A 205 29.53 5.53 -0.56
C ARG A 205 31.05 5.62 -0.60
N LYS A 206 31.62 6.68 -1.19
CA LYS A 206 33.05 7.01 -1.14
C LYS A 206 33.34 7.98 0.00
#